data_AF-A0A914KJB4-F1
#
_entry.id   AF-A0A914KJB4-F1
#
_cell.length_a   1.000
_cell.length_b   1.000
_cell.length_c   1.000
_cell.angle_alpha   90.00
_cell.angle_beta   90.00
_cell.angle_gamma   90.00
#
_symmetry.space_group_name_H-M   'P 1'
#
loop_
_entity.id
_entity.type
_entity.pdbx_description
1 polymer ?
#
loop_
_entity_poly.entity_id
_entity_poly.type
_entity_poly.pdbx_seq_one_letter_code
_entity_poly.pdbx_strand_id
1 'polypeptide(L)'
;MDSKIPQDDKSSDEAVQLFRCVKYRMSQIKRLYNEIDTVEQMLEDEKVVRLRQSLSQECEALAQYSTFRREALEIFWIYCCYKPIAAYKQFFNEEQVYKQFLTEETSQKEENTIKLLKIFISSNISQISSFLTKFQDFKHSLLLWLGDLYRYSFIYCGEDKRDFTICEQCYVNAAFCEPKNWKPYSQLALLNSKIDPNLAFSLFLRSLAQHKKADKNSDGIQNNINLLTNKEGTSNNNSSVTFEFDVSLKFVNIVAFEFSRLQFEESRKEMDKLFESFKTSNNFKTFLQHINCSTLAVSFALQNQPTDEHFRYITSFACQKLIYVLEEARRLFAAKENDEEEDAQINKRRRKKKERSSSSSSNSENEKEEKTQNNNLTNNQQNEEEDDITFLTTVWQSAIIVSEFISNCAEYFTIKKLSVSLKLQYQNILKTFVELLNDLITRISPLMEAEDHSSSSERRALVNWFMYKFDENKGNKLFVVVLVYYIRNIISARFAGIVFNKYFKLASSNIGEKERKTMEGISRLHSAHVSKINETLSKIPVYIAPDHHVLLERLTLMDQLCQTAKQNTIITRSVLAKLDKLKKDSANAREAIRF
;
A
#
# COMPACT_ATOMS: atom_id res chain seq x y z
N MET A 1 -41.09 28.25 -32.23
CA MET A 1 -42.14 27.36 -31.71
C MET A 1 -41.70 26.92 -30.32
N ASP A 2 -42.34 27.55 -29.34
CA ASP A 2 -42.49 27.21 -27.92
C ASP A 2 -41.24 26.89 -27.08
N SER A 3 -40.50 27.97 -26.78
CA SER A 3 -39.67 28.05 -25.57
C SER A 3 -40.59 28.12 -24.34
N LYS A 4 -40.84 26.98 -23.70
CA LYS A 4 -41.33 26.96 -22.32
C LYS A 4 -40.21 27.48 -21.41
N ILE A 5 -40.40 28.69 -20.90
CA ILE A 5 -39.70 29.23 -19.74
C ILE A 5 -39.86 28.22 -18.59
N PRO A 6 -38.78 27.78 -17.89
CA PRO A 6 -38.92 26.85 -16.78
C PRO A 6 -39.72 27.50 -15.65
N GLN A 7 -40.73 26.80 -15.17
CA GLN A 7 -41.44 27.14 -13.93
C GLN A 7 -40.52 26.89 -12.72
N ASP A 8 -39.68 27.86 -12.33
CA ASP A 8 -38.79 27.71 -11.16
C ASP A 8 -39.07 28.66 -9.98
N ASP A 9 -39.89 29.71 -10.13
CA ASP A 9 -40.08 30.68 -9.04
C ASP A 9 -41.05 30.22 -7.95
N LYS A 10 -42.03 29.35 -8.25
CA LYS A 10 -43.02 28.87 -7.25
C LYS A 10 -42.54 27.69 -6.41
N SER A 11 -41.62 26.87 -6.93
CA SER A 11 -41.03 25.73 -6.21
C SER A 11 -40.03 26.19 -5.13
N SER A 12 -39.44 27.38 -5.31
CA SER A 12 -38.53 28.03 -4.36
C SER A 12 -39.22 28.41 -3.05
N ASP A 13 -40.37 29.10 -3.10
CA ASP A 13 -41.02 29.63 -1.89
C ASP A 13 -41.59 28.54 -0.99
N GLU A 14 -42.18 27.49 -1.57
CA GLU A 14 -42.66 26.32 -0.82
C GLU A 14 -41.51 25.57 -0.14
N ALA A 15 -40.41 25.34 -0.86
CA ALA A 15 -39.21 24.71 -0.31
C ALA A 15 -38.60 25.52 0.84
N VAL A 16 -38.57 26.86 0.72
CA VAL A 16 -38.09 27.76 1.78
C VAL A 16 -39.00 27.74 3.00
N GLN A 17 -40.33 27.73 2.81
CA GLN A 17 -41.27 27.58 3.93
C GLN A 17 -41.09 26.24 4.64
N LEU A 18 -40.99 25.15 3.88
CA LEU A 18 -40.77 23.81 4.43
C LEU A 18 -39.43 23.72 5.16
N PHE A 19 -38.38 24.36 4.65
CA PHE A 19 -37.09 24.46 5.33
C PHE A 19 -37.18 25.19 6.67
N ARG A 20 -37.96 26.28 6.75
CA ARG A 20 -38.23 26.97 8.03
C ARG A 20 -38.97 26.06 9.02
N CYS A 21 -39.94 25.28 8.55
CA CYS A 21 -40.63 24.28 9.37
C CYS A 21 -39.66 23.22 9.91
N VAL A 22 -38.83 22.63 9.05
CA VAL A 22 -37.79 21.66 9.45
C VAL A 22 -36.85 22.26 10.50
N LYS A 23 -36.37 23.50 10.31
CA LYS A 23 -35.49 24.17 11.29
C LYS A 23 -36.19 24.43 12.62
N TYR A 24 -37.45 24.83 12.59
CA TYR A 24 -38.25 25.03 13.80
C TYR A 24 -38.43 23.70 14.55
N ARG A 25 -38.83 22.64 13.86
CA ARG A 25 -39.00 21.29 14.41
C ARG A 25 -37.69 20.70 14.95
N MET A 26 -36.58 20.90 14.23
CA MET A 26 -35.22 20.59 14.68
C MET A 26 -34.86 21.31 15.98
N SER A 27 -35.27 22.59 16.14
CA SER A 27 -35.01 23.33 17.37
C SER A 27 -35.80 22.79 18.56
N GLN A 28 -37.05 22.36 18.34
CA GLN A 28 -37.89 21.74 19.37
C GLN A 28 -37.31 20.40 19.83
N ILE A 29 -36.93 19.52 18.90
CA ILE A 29 -36.38 18.20 19.27
C ILE A 29 -35.04 18.34 19.96
N LYS A 30 -34.23 19.33 19.55
CA LYS A 30 -32.96 19.64 20.21
C LYS A 30 -33.16 20.08 21.66
N ARG A 31 -34.20 20.87 21.96
CA ARG A 31 -34.53 21.26 23.34
C ARG A 31 -34.97 20.06 24.17
N LEU A 32 -35.91 19.26 23.65
CA LEU A 32 -36.36 18.05 24.33
C LEU A 32 -35.21 17.08 24.63
N TYR A 33 -34.30 16.87 23.68
CA TYR A 33 -33.11 16.02 23.90
C TYR A 33 -32.17 16.52 24.99
N ASN A 34 -32.21 17.81 25.34
CA ASN A 34 -31.43 18.36 26.45
C ASN A 34 -32.19 18.30 27.79
N GLU A 35 -33.51 18.08 27.76
CA GLU A 35 -34.40 18.03 28.93
C GLU A 35 -34.67 16.60 29.41
N ILE A 36 -34.30 15.60 28.61
CA ILE A 36 -34.51 14.19 28.92
C ILE A 36 -33.41 13.66 29.83
N ASP A 37 -33.81 13.00 30.91
CA ASP A 37 -32.90 12.45 31.93
C ASP A 37 -32.47 11.01 31.64
N THR A 38 -33.24 10.24 30.85
CA THR A 38 -32.94 8.83 30.57
C THR A 38 -33.00 8.47 29.09
N VAL A 39 -32.25 7.45 28.68
CA VAL A 39 -32.22 7.02 27.27
C VAL A 39 -33.55 6.39 26.84
N GLU A 40 -34.25 5.71 27.75
CA GLU A 40 -35.57 5.11 27.48
C GLU A 40 -36.56 6.20 27.07
N GLN A 41 -36.61 7.33 27.79
CA GLN A 41 -37.43 8.49 27.42
C GLN A 41 -37.08 9.02 26.02
N MET A 42 -35.80 9.01 25.63
CA MET A 42 -35.41 9.38 24.26
C MET A 42 -35.90 8.40 23.20
N LEU A 43 -36.23 7.16 23.54
CA LEU A 43 -36.65 6.12 22.59
C LEU A 43 -38.16 5.93 22.55
N GLU A 44 -38.84 6.02 23.70
CA GLU A 44 -40.25 5.64 23.84
C GLU A 44 -41.20 6.78 24.25
N ASP A 45 -40.71 7.93 24.76
CA ASP A 45 -41.59 9.03 25.14
C ASP A 45 -42.42 9.49 23.94
N GLU A 46 -43.73 9.51 24.12
CA GLU A 46 -44.69 9.74 23.04
C GLU A 46 -44.49 11.12 22.38
N LYS A 47 -44.16 12.17 23.15
CA LYS A 47 -43.93 13.51 22.60
C LYS A 47 -42.68 13.51 21.75
N VAL A 48 -41.61 12.86 22.21
CA VAL A 48 -40.35 12.75 21.48
C VAL A 48 -40.51 11.92 20.20
N VAL A 49 -41.20 10.79 20.29
CA VAL A 49 -41.49 9.92 19.14
C VAL A 49 -42.32 10.66 18.08
N ARG A 50 -43.42 11.31 18.47
CA ARG A 50 -44.26 12.10 17.54
C ARG A 50 -43.47 13.24 16.89
N LEU A 51 -42.67 13.96 17.66
CA LEU A 51 -41.89 15.07 17.12
C LEU A 51 -40.83 14.59 16.12
N ARG A 52 -40.18 13.45 16.39
CA ARG A 52 -39.20 12.84 15.51
C ARG A 52 -39.82 12.29 14.22
N GLN A 53 -40.99 11.66 14.31
CA GLN A 53 -41.76 11.23 13.15
C GLN A 53 -42.15 12.42 12.26
N SER A 54 -42.64 13.50 12.87
CA SER A 54 -42.99 14.70 12.13
C SER A 54 -41.77 15.37 11.47
N LEU A 55 -40.66 15.51 12.20
CA LEU A 55 -39.41 16.03 11.64
C LEU A 55 -38.93 15.16 10.47
N SER A 56 -39.02 13.84 10.64
CA SER A 56 -38.61 12.87 9.63
C SER A 56 -39.42 13.01 8.32
N GLN A 57 -40.74 13.12 8.43
CA GLN A 57 -41.63 13.35 7.27
C GLN A 57 -41.38 14.69 6.59
N GLU A 58 -41.16 15.76 7.36
CA GLU A 58 -40.84 17.08 6.83
C GLU A 58 -39.48 17.10 6.12
N CYS A 59 -38.47 16.42 6.67
CA CYS A 59 -37.17 16.25 6.02
C CYS A 59 -37.30 15.45 4.71
N GLU A 60 -38.11 14.39 4.67
CA GLU A 60 -38.36 13.62 3.45
C GLU A 60 -39.03 14.47 2.36
N ALA A 61 -40.04 15.26 2.73
CA ALA A 61 -40.71 16.17 1.82
C ALA A 61 -39.74 17.24 1.28
N LEU A 62 -38.89 17.79 2.17
CA LEU A 62 -37.90 18.79 1.78
C LEU A 62 -36.80 18.18 0.89
N ALA A 63 -36.45 16.92 1.09
CA ALA A 63 -35.44 16.22 0.30
C ALA A 63 -35.83 16.00 -1.17
N GLN A 64 -37.11 16.17 -1.52
CA GLN A 64 -37.56 16.19 -2.92
C GLN A 64 -36.92 17.37 -3.69
N TYR A 65 -36.68 18.49 -3.02
CA TYR A 65 -36.01 19.67 -3.58
C TYR A 65 -34.49 19.50 -3.56
N SER A 66 -33.87 19.40 -4.73
CA SER A 66 -32.43 19.11 -4.88
C SER A 66 -31.52 20.10 -4.14
N THR A 67 -31.91 21.37 -4.06
CA THR A 67 -31.19 22.45 -3.38
C THR A 67 -31.08 22.24 -1.87
N PHE A 68 -32.12 21.67 -1.24
CA PHE A 68 -32.19 21.45 0.21
C PHE A 68 -31.93 20.00 0.62
N ARG A 69 -31.86 19.06 -0.34
CA ARG A 69 -31.77 17.62 -0.12
C ARG A 69 -30.68 17.22 0.87
N ARG A 70 -29.46 17.70 0.65
CA ARG A 70 -28.33 17.39 1.53
C ARG A 70 -28.60 17.82 2.96
N GLU A 71 -29.06 19.06 3.15
CA GLU A 71 -29.29 19.61 4.49
C GLU A 71 -30.47 18.92 5.19
N ALA A 72 -31.56 18.63 4.47
CA ALA A 72 -32.71 17.91 4.99
C ALA A 72 -32.33 16.50 5.49
N LEU A 73 -31.57 15.77 4.67
CA LEU A 73 -31.12 14.41 5.00
C LEU A 73 -30.07 14.42 6.13
N GLU A 74 -29.18 15.41 6.19
CA GLU A 74 -28.23 15.57 7.30
C GLU A 74 -28.95 15.88 8.62
N ILE A 75 -29.99 16.73 8.60
CA ILE A 75 -30.82 17.00 9.78
C ILE A 75 -31.54 15.72 10.23
N PHE A 76 -32.15 14.99 9.29
CA PHE A 76 -32.76 13.69 9.56
C PHE A 76 -31.75 12.74 10.23
N TRP A 77 -30.58 12.55 9.65
CA TRP A 77 -29.55 11.67 10.21
C TRP A 77 -29.17 12.07 11.63
N ILE A 78 -28.87 13.34 11.87
CA ILE A 78 -28.36 13.80 13.17
C ILE A 78 -29.44 13.67 14.25
N TYR A 79 -30.65 14.18 13.99
CA TYR A 79 -31.67 14.35 15.02
C TYR A 79 -32.67 13.20 15.08
N CYS A 80 -32.95 12.53 13.97
CA CYS A 80 -33.89 11.40 13.97
C CYS A 80 -33.20 10.05 14.20
N CYS A 81 -31.91 9.92 13.86
CA CYS A 81 -31.17 8.65 13.97
C CYS A 81 -30.02 8.70 14.99
N TYR A 82 -29.01 9.53 14.76
CA TYR A 82 -27.71 9.46 15.45
C TYR A 82 -27.76 9.91 16.91
N LYS A 83 -28.40 11.05 17.23
CA LYS A 83 -28.41 11.59 18.59
C LYS A 83 -28.98 10.62 19.65
N PRO A 84 -30.12 9.96 19.43
CA PRO A 84 -30.63 8.94 20.35
C PRO A 84 -29.63 7.80 20.61
N ILE A 85 -28.96 7.33 19.55
CA ILE A 85 -27.95 6.27 19.66
C ILE A 85 -26.71 6.77 20.40
N ALA A 86 -26.30 8.03 20.16
CA ALA A 86 -25.17 8.64 20.85
C ALA A 86 -25.44 8.80 22.35
N ALA A 87 -26.67 9.13 22.75
CA ALA A 87 -27.08 9.14 24.16
C ALA A 87 -27.03 7.74 24.78
N TYR A 88 -27.51 6.72 24.06
CA TYR A 88 -27.35 5.32 24.48
C TYR A 88 -25.89 4.92 24.67
N LYS A 89 -25.00 5.31 23.74
CA LYS A 89 -23.56 5.04 23.85
C LYS A 89 -22.95 5.66 25.11
N GLN A 90 -23.35 6.88 25.45
CA GLN A 90 -22.86 7.54 26.66
C GLN A 90 -23.31 6.78 27.91
N PHE A 91 -24.61 6.46 27.98
CA PHE A 91 -25.20 5.66 29.05
C PHE A 91 -24.50 4.30 29.21
N PHE A 92 -24.31 3.57 28.11
CA PHE A 92 -23.66 2.26 28.10
C PHE A 92 -22.20 2.32 28.60
N ASN A 93 -21.46 3.36 28.24
CA ASN A 93 -20.09 3.55 28.71
C ASN A 93 -20.03 3.87 30.21
N GLU A 94 -20.99 4.67 30.71
CA GLU A 94 -21.11 4.98 32.14
C GLU A 94 -21.45 3.70 32.93
N GLU A 95 -22.40 2.89 32.47
CA GLU A 95 -22.77 1.62 33.13
C GLU A 95 -21.66 0.57 33.12
N GLN A 96 -20.83 0.47 32.06
CA GLN A 96 -19.68 -0.46 32.05
C GLN A 96 -18.69 -0.20 33.20
N VAL A 97 -18.55 1.05 33.64
CA VAL A 97 -17.73 1.40 34.82
C VAL A 97 -18.36 0.88 36.11
N TYR A 98 -19.69 0.80 36.18
CA TYR A 98 -20.45 0.32 37.34
C TYR A 98 -20.75 -1.19 37.32
N LYS A 99 -20.41 -1.92 36.25
CA LYS A 99 -20.62 -3.39 36.15
C LYS A 99 -19.92 -4.21 37.25
N GLN A 100 -19.03 -3.59 38.05
CA GLN A 100 -18.45 -4.21 39.25
C GLN A 100 -19.45 -4.39 40.42
N PHE A 101 -20.68 -3.85 40.34
CA PHE A 101 -21.65 -3.86 41.45
C PHE A 101 -23.10 -4.23 41.04
N LEU A 102 -23.30 -5.01 39.98
CA LEU A 102 -24.64 -5.27 39.41
C LEU A 102 -25.61 -6.00 40.36
N THR A 103 -26.85 -5.50 40.41
CA THR A 103 -28.04 -6.12 41.01
C THR A 103 -28.95 -6.69 39.91
N GLU A 104 -29.86 -7.63 40.22
CA GLU A 104 -30.77 -8.22 39.22
C GLU A 104 -31.67 -7.17 38.51
N GLU A 105 -32.05 -6.09 39.19
CA GLU A 105 -32.86 -5.01 38.62
C GLU A 105 -32.14 -4.20 37.53
N THR A 106 -30.82 -4.01 37.64
CA THR A 106 -30.03 -3.25 36.64
C THR A 106 -29.88 -4.05 35.35
N SER A 107 -29.74 -5.37 35.44
CA SER A 107 -29.71 -6.28 34.28
C SER A 107 -31.02 -6.26 33.48
N GLN A 108 -32.18 -6.27 34.16
CA GLN A 108 -33.48 -6.26 33.48
C GLN A 108 -33.77 -4.93 32.77
N LYS A 109 -33.31 -3.81 33.34
CA LYS A 109 -33.42 -2.48 32.73
C LYS A 109 -32.55 -2.38 31.48
N GLU A 110 -31.29 -2.83 31.54
CA GLU A 110 -30.38 -2.87 30.38
C GLU A 110 -31.00 -3.67 29.22
N GLU A 111 -31.59 -4.84 29.51
CA GLU A 111 -32.25 -5.68 28.50
C GLU A 111 -33.43 -4.98 27.82
N ASN A 112 -34.25 -4.26 28.58
CA ASN A 112 -35.39 -3.50 28.04
C ASN A 112 -34.93 -2.34 27.16
N THR A 113 -33.90 -1.60 27.57
CA THR A 113 -33.34 -0.49 26.79
C THR A 113 -32.70 -0.98 25.50
N ILE A 114 -32.03 -2.15 25.51
CA ILE A 114 -31.52 -2.81 24.30
C ILE A 114 -32.66 -3.19 23.35
N LYS A 115 -33.79 -3.71 23.85
CA LYS A 115 -34.98 -4.03 23.03
C LYS A 115 -35.54 -2.77 22.37
N LEU A 116 -35.68 -1.67 23.10
CA LEU A 116 -36.13 -0.38 22.57
C LEU A 116 -35.18 0.14 21.49
N LEU A 117 -33.86 0.06 21.74
CA LEU A 117 -32.84 0.48 20.77
C LEU A 117 -32.92 -0.35 19.49
N LYS A 118 -33.13 -1.67 19.60
CA LYS A 118 -33.26 -2.57 18.44
C LYS A 118 -34.47 -2.21 17.56
N ILE A 119 -35.62 -1.94 18.18
CA ILE A 119 -36.83 -1.48 17.47
C ILE A 119 -36.56 -0.14 16.78
N PHE A 120 -35.93 0.80 17.50
CA PHE A 120 -35.57 2.11 16.99
C PHE A 120 -34.63 2.02 15.77
N ILE A 121 -33.56 1.22 15.86
CA ILE A 121 -32.60 1.03 14.76
C ILE A 121 -33.30 0.39 13.55
N SER A 122 -34.10 -0.66 13.76
CA SER A 122 -34.83 -1.36 12.68
C SER A 122 -35.78 -0.43 11.90
N SER A 123 -36.50 0.45 12.62
CA SER A 123 -37.36 1.47 12.01
C SER A 123 -36.57 2.44 11.12
N ASN A 124 -35.42 2.93 11.61
CA ASN A 124 -34.56 3.84 10.86
C ASN A 124 -33.87 3.15 9.66
N ILE A 125 -33.50 1.87 9.77
CA ILE A 125 -32.97 1.06 8.65
C ILE A 125 -33.99 1.02 7.51
N SER A 126 -35.26 0.78 7.83
CA SER A 126 -36.34 0.74 6.85
C SER A 126 -36.52 2.10 6.15
N GLN A 127 -36.43 3.19 6.93
CA GLN A 127 -36.56 4.53 6.37
C GLN A 127 -35.38 4.95 5.50
N ILE A 128 -34.14 4.71 5.92
CA ILE A 128 -32.95 5.00 5.09
C ILE A 128 -32.95 4.13 3.82
N SER A 129 -33.40 2.88 3.92
CA SER A 129 -33.55 2.00 2.74
C SER A 129 -34.56 2.56 1.74
N SER A 130 -35.67 3.14 2.21
CA SER A 130 -36.61 3.88 1.36
C SER A 130 -35.94 5.09 0.70
N PHE A 131 -35.18 5.89 1.44
CA PHE A 131 -34.44 7.04 0.89
C PHE A 131 -33.40 6.62 -0.15
N LEU A 132 -32.74 5.48 0.04
CA LEU A 132 -31.79 4.93 -0.92
C LEU A 132 -32.42 4.58 -2.26
N THR A 133 -33.71 4.24 -2.31
CA THR A 133 -34.41 4.01 -3.58
C THR A 133 -34.81 5.32 -4.26
N LYS A 134 -35.21 6.33 -3.47
CA LYS A 134 -35.69 7.64 -3.94
C LYS A 134 -34.57 8.61 -4.38
N PHE A 135 -33.46 8.67 -3.64
CA PHE A 135 -32.44 9.72 -3.78
C PHE A 135 -31.07 9.14 -4.18
N GLN A 136 -30.95 8.70 -5.44
CA GLN A 136 -29.73 8.06 -5.95
C GLN A 136 -28.51 9.00 -5.97
N ASP A 137 -28.72 10.31 -6.11
CA ASP A 137 -27.66 11.31 -6.09
C ASP A 137 -27.01 11.48 -4.70
N PHE A 138 -27.72 11.08 -3.63
CA PHE A 138 -27.22 11.11 -2.25
C PHE A 138 -26.86 9.72 -1.71
N LYS A 139 -26.75 8.72 -2.61
CA LYS A 139 -26.53 7.31 -2.28
C LYS A 139 -25.30 7.06 -1.40
N HIS A 140 -24.20 7.77 -1.63
CA HIS A 140 -22.97 7.59 -0.85
C HIS A 140 -23.21 7.81 0.66
N SER A 141 -23.79 8.94 1.04
CA SER A 141 -24.06 9.29 2.44
C SER A 141 -25.11 8.37 3.07
N LEU A 142 -26.16 8.03 2.32
CA LEU A 142 -27.21 7.12 2.80
C LEU A 142 -26.66 5.71 3.06
N LEU A 143 -25.76 5.20 2.21
CA LEU A 143 -25.08 3.92 2.44
C LEU A 143 -24.19 3.95 3.68
N LEU A 144 -23.47 5.06 3.92
CA LEU A 144 -22.69 5.24 5.15
C LEU A 144 -23.59 5.19 6.39
N TRP A 145 -24.71 5.91 6.37
CA TRP A 145 -25.65 5.94 7.49
C TRP A 145 -26.35 4.60 7.72
N LEU A 146 -26.70 3.90 6.64
CA LEU A 146 -27.24 2.55 6.73
C LEU A 146 -26.22 1.59 7.36
N GLY A 147 -24.95 1.66 6.92
CA GLY A 147 -23.86 0.91 7.53
C GLY A 147 -23.67 1.25 9.00
N ASP A 148 -23.73 2.53 9.37
CA ASP A 148 -23.65 2.97 10.77
C ASP A 148 -24.77 2.37 11.62
N LEU A 149 -26.02 2.31 11.12
CA LEU A 149 -27.13 1.67 11.83
C LEU A 149 -26.94 0.17 12.03
N TYR A 150 -26.51 -0.56 11.00
CA TYR A 150 -26.18 -1.99 11.15
C TYR A 150 -25.01 -2.21 12.10
N ARG A 151 -24.01 -1.33 12.08
CA ARG A 151 -22.92 -1.37 13.06
C ARG A 151 -23.42 -1.16 14.48
N TYR A 152 -24.31 -0.19 14.71
CA TYR A 152 -24.89 0.05 16.03
C TYR A 152 -25.76 -1.14 16.49
N SER A 153 -26.51 -1.75 15.57
CA SER A 153 -27.24 -3.00 15.85
C SER A 153 -26.28 -4.10 16.31
N PHE A 154 -25.21 -4.32 15.56
CA PHE A 154 -24.20 -5.34 15.87
C PHE A 154 -23.50 -5.10 17.21
N ILE A 155 -23.14 -3.85 17.52
CA ILE A 155 -22.41 -3.51 18.75
C ILE A 155 -23.32 -3.52 20.00
N TYR A 156 -24.54 -3.00 19.89
CA TYR A 156 -25.40 -2.73 21.06
C TYR A 156 -26.60 -3.67 21.19
N CYS A 157 -27.10 -4.24 20.09
CA CYS A 157 -28.31 -5.06 20.06
C CYS A 157 -28.05 -6.56 19.87
N GLY A 158 -26.78 -6.96 19.83
CA GLY A 158 -26.31 -8.34 19.73
C GLY A 158 -25.39 -8.56 18.52
N GLU A 159 -24.36 -9.41 18.70
CA GLU A 159 -23.34 -9.70 17.69
C GLU A 159 -23.86 -10.64 16.57
N ASP A 160 -24.94 -10.27 15.90
CA ASP A 160 -25.44 -11.01 14.73
C ASP A 160 -24.48 -10.84 13.54
N LYS A 161 -23.87 -11.94 13.10
CA LYS A 161 -22.99 -11.99 11.93
C LYS A 161 -23.66 -11.46 10.66
N ARG A 162 -24.99 -11.53 10.56
CA ARG A 162 -25.74 -10.95 9.45
C ARG A 162 -25.59 -9.43 9.40
N ASP A 163 -25.78 -8.76 10.53
CA ASP A 163 -25.70 -7.31 10.62
C ASP A 163 -24.26 -6.83 10.37
N PHE A 164 -23.26 -7.59 10.83
CA PHE A 164 -21.85 -7.35 10.47
C PHE A 164 -21.63 -7.38 8.94
N THR A 165 -22.11 -8.42 8.27
CA THR A 165 -21.93 -8.61 6.82
C THR A 165 -22.64 -7.51 6.02
N ILE A 166 -23.85 -7.13 6.43
CA ILE A 166 -24.59 -6.05 5.76
C ILE A 166 -23.91 -4.69 5.99
N CYS A 167 -23.42 -4.44 7.21
CA CYS A 167 -22.65 -3.25 7.56
C CYS A 167 -21.42 -3.09 6.65
N GLU A 168 -20.61 -4.14 6.54
CA GLU A 168 -19.44 -4.16 5.65
C GLU A 168 -19.84 -3.86 4.21
N GLN A 169 -20.86 -4.54 3.69
CA GLN A 169 -21.34 -4.34 2.32
C GLN A 169 -21.82 -2.90 2.08
N CYS A 170 -22.46 -2.27 3.06
CA CYS A 170 -22.90 -0.87 2.97
C CYS A 170 -21.71 0.08 2.81
N TYR A 171 -20.67 -0.07 3.64
CA TYR A 171 -19.48 0.76 3.53
C TYR A 171 -18.68 0.48 2.25
N VAL A 172 -18.56 -0.78 1.81
CA VAL A 172 -17.95 -1.14 0.53
C VAL A 172 -18.72 -0.49 -0.64
N ASN A 173 -20.05 -0.55 -0.63
CA ASN A 173 -20.88 0.10 -1.63
C ASN A 173 -20.76 1.64 -1.59
N ALA A 174 -20.61 2.23 -0.41
CA ALA A 174 -20.36 3.67 -0.27
C ALA A 174 -19.01 4.05 -0.89
N ALA A 175 -17.97 3.23 -0.67
CA ALA A 175 -16.66 3.39 -1.30
C ALA A 175 -16.73 3.22 -2.83
N PHE A 176 -17.56 2.31 -3.37
CA PHE A 176 -17.77 2.20 -4.82
C PHE A 176 -18.37 3.47 -5.43
N CYS A 177 -19.25 4.15 -4.70
CA CYS A 177 -19.86 5.41 -5.14
C CYS A 177 -18.80 6.52 -5.22
N GLU A 178 -18.00 6.69 -4.17
CA GLU A 178 -16.95 7.70 -4.06
C GLU A 178 -15.61 7.10 -3.56
N PRO A 179 -14.78 6.52 -4.44
CA PRO A 179 -13.56 5.81 -4.02
C PRO A 179 -12.50 6.68 -3.38
N LYS A 180 -12.57 8.01 -3.57
CA LYS A 180 -11.65 9.01 -2.99
C LYS A 180 -12.09 9.52 -1.61
N ASN A 181 -13.28 9.16 -1.16
CA ASN A 181 -13.80 9.60 0.14
C ASN A 181 -13.21 8.73 1.24
N TRP A 182 -12.61 9.36 2.25
CA TRP A 182 -11.92 8.66 3.34
C TRP A 182 -12.88 7.92 4.29
N LYS A 183 -14.11 8.43 4.44
CA LYS A 183 -15.02 8.00 5.51
C LYS A 183 -15.41 6.52 5.47
N PRO A 184 -15.78 5.93 4.32
CA PRO A 184 -16.04 4.49 4.22
C PRO A 184 -14.86 3.64 4.71
N TYR A 185 -13.63 3.98 4.33
CA TYR A 185 -12.44 3.21 4.72
C TYR A 185 -12.17 3.31 6.23
N SER A 186 -12.37 4.49 6.82
CA SER A 186 -12.30 4.65 8.28
C SER A 186 -13.35 3.80 9.01
N GLN A 187 -14.59 3.74 8.49
CA GLN A 187 -15.62 2.91 9.12
C GLN A 187 -15.37 1.40 8.94
N LEU A 188 -14.90 0.97 7.77
CA LEU A 188 -14.48 -0.42 7.52
C LEU A 188 -13.30 -0.83 8.41
N ALA A 189 -12.35 0.07 8.64
CA ALA A 189 -11.23 -0.16 9.55
C ALA A 189 -11.70 -0.34 11.00
N LEU A 190 -12.63 0.50 11.47
CA LEU A 190 -13.25 0.35 12.80
C LEU A 190 -13.95 -1.01 12.94
N LEU A 191 -14.72 -1.41 11.91
CA LEU A 191 -15.45 -2.67 11.88
C LEU A 191 -14.49 -3.88 11.96
N ASN A 192 -13.39 -3.84 11.21
CA ASN A 192 -12.41 -4.92 11.15
C ASN A 192 -11.36 -4.89 12.26
N SER A 193 -11.28 -3.83 13.05
CA SER A 193 -10.23 -3.66 14.07
C SER A 193 -10.10 -4.81 15.06
N LYS A 194 -11.20 -5.53 15.35
CA LYS A 194 -11.24 -6.70 16.25
C LYS A 194 -11.08 -8.05 15.54
N ILE A 195 -11.29 -8.11 14.23
CA ILE A 195 -11.32 -9.37 13.46
C ILE A 195 -10.02 -9.53 12.68
N ASP A 196 -9.62 -8.49 11.96
CA ASP A 196 -8.37 -8.44 11.19
C ASP A 196 -7.68 -7.08 11.42
N PRO A 197 -6.78 -7.00 12.42
CA PRO A 197 -6.02 -5.79 12.71
C PRO A 197 -5.12 -5.34 11.54
N ASN A 198 -4.63 -6.26 10.70
CA ASN A 198 -3.78 -5.93 9.55
C ASN A 198 -4.60 -5.22 8.47
N LEU A 199 -5.78 -5.77 8.13
CA LEU A 199 -6.71 -5.12 7.22
C LEU A 199 -7.15 -3.76 7.76
N ALA A 200 -7.54 -3.69 9.03
CA ALA A 200 -7.95 -2.46 9.69
C ALA A 200 -6.86 -1.39 9.64
N PHE A 201 -5.60 -1.75 9.95
CA PHE A 201 -4.47 -0.85 9.85
C PHE A 201 -4.31 -0.29 8.44
N SER A 202 -4.37 -1.16 7.43
CA SER A 202 -4.24 -0.75 6.04
C SER A 202 -5.38 0.17 5.55
N LEU A 203 -6.60 -0.05 6.04
CA LEU A 203 -7.78 0.77 5.74
C LEU A 203 -7.73 2.13 6.45
N PHE A 204 -7.22 2.19 7.69
CA PHE A 204 -6.95 3.47 8.35
C PHE A 204 -5.90 4.28 7.61
N LEU A 205 -4.81 3.64 7.15
CA LEU A 205 -3.80 4.32 6.34
C LEU A 205 -4.34 4.80 4.99
N ARG A 206 -5.22 4.01 4.36
CA ARG A 206 -5.92 4.43 3.16
C ARG A 206 -6.80 5.64 3.42
N SER A 207 -7.57 5.62 4.51
CA SER A 207 -8.38 6.74 4.95
C SER A 207 -7.53 8.00 5.14
N LEU A 208 -6.37 7.88 5.80
CA LEU A 208 -5.44 9.00 5.99
C LEU A 208 -4.90 9.53 4.67
N ALA A 209 -4.43 8.66 3.77
CA ALA A 209 -3.88 9.07 2.47
C ALA A 209 -4.89 9.82 1.57
N GLN A 210 -6.18 9.72 1.86
CA GLN A 210 -7.26 10.44 1.18
C GLN A 210 -7.75 11.68 1.95
N HIS A 211 -7.26 11.88 3.18
CA HIS A 211 -7.68 12.93 4.09
C HIS A 211 -6.76 14.15 4.00
N LYS A 212 -7.34 15.36 4.05
CA LYS A 212 -6.58 16.61 4.19
C LYS A 212 -6.44 16.96 5.67
N LYS A 213 -5.24 17.23 6.17
CA LYS A 213 -4.93 17.42 7.60
C LYS A 213 -5.62 18.63 8.26
N ALA A 214 -6.19 19.56 7.49
CA ALA A 214 -6.93 20.69 8.06
C ALA A 214 -8.18 20.27 8.86
N ASP A 215 -8.61 19.01 8.77
CA ASP A 215 -9.79 18.48 9.44
C ASP A 215 -9.43 17.75 10.75
N LYS A 216 -10.12 18.10 11.86
CA LYS A 216 -10.01 17.48 13.21
C LYS A 216 -10.15 15.95 13.26
N ASN A 217 -10.52 15.32 12.15
CA ASN A 217 -10.75 13.89 12.04
C ASN A 217 -9.44 13.08 11.88
N SER A 218 -8.31 13.71 11.51
CA SER A 218 -7.01 13.02 11.44
C SER A 218 -6.57 12.47 12.80
N ASP A 219 -6.81 13.24 13.87
CA ASP A 219 -6.41 12.89 15.23
C ASP A 219 -7.24 11.70 15.73
N GLY A 220 -8.52 11.63 15.34
CA GLY A 220 -9.39 10.49 15.62
C GLY A 220 -8.91 9.21 14.94
N ILE A 221 -8.44 9.29 13.69
CA ILE A 221 -7.87 8.13 12.99
C ILE A 221 -6.54 7.70 13.61
N GLN A 222 -5.66 8.65 13.95
CA GLN A 222 -4.41 8.37 14.66
C GLN A 222 -4.66 7.64 15.99
N ASN A 223 -5.62 8.11 16.78
CA ASN A 223 -6.00 7.45 18.03
C ASN A 223 -6.47 6.01 17.78
N ASN A 224 -7.29 5.78 16.76
CA ASN A 224 -7.74 4.43 16.42
C ASN A 224 -6.60 3.51 15.96
N ILE A 225 -5.62 4.03 15.22
CA ILE A 225 -4.41 3.31 14.83
C ILE A 225 -3.61 2.90 16.07
N ASN A 226 -3.41 3.83 17.02
CA ASN A 226 -2.69 3.56 18.27
C ASN A 226 -3.41 2.54 19.18
N LEU A 227 -4.74 2.43 19.07
CA LEU A 227 -5.51 1.44 19.82
C LEU A 227 -5.42 0.02 19.24
N LEU A 228 -4.80 -0.18 18.07
CA LEU A 228 -4.59 -1.52 17.50
C LEU A 228 -3.58 -2.35 18.31
N THR A 229 -2.67 -1.72 19.03
CA THR A 229 -1.66 -2.40 19.88
C THR A 229 -2.11 -2.64 21.31
N ASN A 230 -3.03 -1.84 21.83
CA ASN A 230 -3.41 -1.88 23.25
C ASN A 230 -4.38 -3.01 23.61
N LYS A 231 -4.48 -4.07 22.79
CA LYS A 231 -5.37 -5.21 23.05
C LYS A 231 -4.68 -6.27 23.91
N GLU A 232 -4.28 -5.86 25.10
CA GLU A 232 -4.15 -6.78 26.24
C GLU A 232 -5.55 -6.94 26.85
N GLY A 233 -6.11 -8.15 26.78
CA GLY A 233 -7.35 -8.47 27.49
C GLY A 233 -8.55 -8.73 26.60
N THR A 234 -8.56 -9.89 25.95
CA THR A 234 -9.76 -10.74 25.90
C THR A 234 -9.30 -12.15 25.53
N SER A 235 -9.35 -13.04 26.51
CA SER A 235 -9.08 -14.46 26.37
C SER A 235 -10.09 -15.07 25.39
N ASN A 236 -9.67 -15.30 24.16
CA ASN A 236 -9.73 -16.60 23.48
C ASN A 236 -9.29 -16.45 22.01
N ASN A 237 -8.25 -17.21 21.67
CA ASN A 237 -7.76 -17.57 20.33
C ASN A 237 -7.01 -16.50 19.49
N ASN A 238 -5.66 -16.63 19.53
CA ASN A 238 -4.72 -16.48 18.41
C ASN A 238 -4.45 -15.13 17.71
N SER A 239 -4.68 -13.97 18.32
CA SER A 239 -4.13 -12.71 17.78
C SER A 239 -3.31 -11.94 18.81
N SER A 240 -2.20 -12.52 19.27
CA SER A 240 -1.10 -11.69 19.78
C SER A 240 -0.64 -10.81 18.63
N VAL A 241 -0.60 -9.49 18.83
CA VAL A 241 -0.03 -8.56 17.86
C VAL A 241 1.38 -9.05 17.51
N THR A 242 1.65 -9.29 16.23
CA THR A 242 2.96 -9.82 15.81
C THR A 242 4.00 -8.73 15.94
N PHE A 243 5.22 -9.10 16.31
CA PHE A 243 6.38 -8.18 16.36
C PHE A 243 6.51 -7.33 15.07
N GLU A 244 6.21 -7.93 13.91
CA GLU A 244 6.26 -7.29 12.59
C GLU A 244 5.24 -6.14 12.45
N PHE A 245 4.04 -6.32 13.02
CA PHE A 245 2.98 -5.32 13.05
C PHE A 245 3.38 -4.14 13.94
N ASP A 246 3.90 -4.40 15.14
CA ASP A 246 4.34 -3.37 16.09
C ASP A 246 5.43 -2.46 15.50
N VAL A 247 6.43 -3.07 14.87
CA VAL A 247 7.52 -2.34 14.21
C VAL A 247 6.97 -1.44 13.10
N SER A 248 6.02 -1.95 12.32
CA SER A 248 5.39 -1.18 11.23
C SER A 248 4.50 -0.07 11.72
N LEU A 249 3.74 -0.30 12.77
CA LEU A 249 2.90 0.71 13.40
C LEU A 249 3.74 1.85 13.96
N LYS A 250 4.79 1.52 14.72
CA LYS A 250 5.74 2.50 15.26
C LYS A 250 6.37 3.35 14.16
N PHE A 251 6.81 2.71 13.08
CA PHE A 251 7.35 3.41 11.92
C PHE A 251 6.33 4.37 11.28
N VAL A 252 5.12 3.89 11.06
CA VAL A 252 4.03 4.69 10.48
C VAL A 252 3.69 5.89 11.36
N ASN A 253 3.64 5.74 12.67
CA ASN A 253 3.36 6.86 13.58
C ASN A 253 4.43 7.94 13.51
N ILE A 254 5.70 7.56 13.49
CA ILE A 254 6.82 8.50 13.35
C ILE A 254 6.76 9.20 12.00
N VAL A 255 6.48 8.49 10.90
CA VAL A 255 6.43 9.07 9.55
C VAL A 255 5.20 9.97 9.36
N ALA A 256 4.02 9.55 9.82
CA ALA A 256 2.76 10.24 9.53
C ALA A 256 2.48 11.41 10.49
N PHE A 257 2.90 11.31 11.76
CA PHE A 257 2.42 12.18 12.83
C PHE A 257 3.53 12.82 13.67
N GLU A 258 4.55 12.06 14.06
CA GLU A 258 5.50 12.45 15.12
C GLU A 258 6.94 12.58 14.61
N PHE A 259 7.13 13.11 13.40
CA PHE A 259 8.45 13.03 12.76
C PHE A 259 9.54 13.75 13.58
N SER A 260 10.48 12.95 14.08
CA SER A 260 11.76 13.37 14.60
C SER A 260 12.85 12.55 13.91
N ARG A 261 13.91 13.20 13.46
CA ARG A 261 15.01 12.54 12.74
C ARG A 261 15.62 11.39 13.55
N LEU A 262 15.80 11.56 14.86
CA LEU A 262 16.42 10.55 15.71
C LEU A 262 15.52 9.31 15.85
N GLN A 263 14.24 9.53 16.14
CA GLN A 263 13.24 8.45 16.23
C GLN A 263 13.05 7.75 14.88
N PHE A 264 13.06 8.51 13.77
CA PHE A 264 12.96 7.94 12.43
C PHE A 264 14.13 7.02 12.10
N GLU A 265 15.38 7.43 12.38
CA GLU A 265 16.54 6.58 12.10
C GLU A 265 16.59 5.31 12.97
N GLU A 266 16.10 5.39 14.21
CA GLU A 266 15.95 4.20 15.07
C GLU A 266 14.89 3.24 14.53
N SER A 267 13.70 3.75 14.24
CA SER A 267 12.60 2.94 13.70
C SER A 267 12.91 2.40 12.30
N ARG A 268 13.63 3.17 11.46
CA ARG A 268 14.14 2.71 10.17
C ARG A 268 15.06 1.50 10.33
N LYS A 269 15.97 1.49 11.31
CA LYS A 269 16.86 0.33 11.54
C LYS A 269 16.07 -0.91 11.96
N GLU A 270 15.01 -0.75 12.74
CA GLU A 270 14.10 -1.85 13.10
C GLU A 270 13.36 -2.38 11.86
N MET A 271 12.82 -1.49 11.03
CA MET A 271 12.20 -1.84 9.75
C MET A 271 13.19 -2.52 8.78
N ASP A 272 14.43 -2.04 8.70
CA ASP A 272 15.46 -2.63 7.85
C ASP A 272 15.79 -4.05 8.31
N LYS A 273 15.90 -4.31 9.62
CA LYS A 273 16.09 -5.67 10.15
C LYS A 273 14.91 -6.58 9.82
N LEU A 274 13.69 -6.08 9.97
CA LEU A 274 12.47 -6.81 9.62
C LEU A 274 12.48 -7.17 8.12
N PHE A 275 12.83 -6.22 7.26
CA PHE A 275 12.91 -6.46 5.83
C PHE A 275 14.01 -7.44 5.44
N GLU A 276 15.17 -7.41 6.09
CA GLU A 276 16.19 -8.43 5.86
C GLU A 276 15.70 -9.83 6.29
N SER A 277 14.93 -9.95 7.38
CA SER A 277 14.34 -11.25 7.75
C SER A 277 13.37 -11.80 6.70
N PHE A 278 12.58 -10.94 6.05
CA PHE A 278 11.69 -11.36 4.95
C PHE A 278 12.47 -11.81 3.72
N LYS A 279 13.58 -11.14 3.40
CA LYS A 279 14.48 -11.57 2.33
C LYS A 279 15.07 -12.94 2.62
N THR A 280 15.57 -13.17 3.84
CA THR A 280 16.16 -14.46 4.21
C THR A 280 15.15 -15.61 4.25
N SER A 281 13.88 -15.30 4.52
CA SER A 281 12.79 -16.28 4.55
C SER A 281 12.05 -16.42 3.20
N ASN A 282 12.50 -15.72 2.15
CA ASN A 282 11.82 -15.63 0.85
C ASN A 282 10.34 -15.21 0.95
N ASN A 283 9.96 -14.46 1.99
CA ASN A 283 8.59 -14.02 2.21
C ASN A 283 8.34 -12.63 1.60
N PHE A 284 8.37 -12.56 0.27
CA PHE A 284 8.20 -11.29 -0.46
C PHE A 284 6.78 -10.73 -0.32
N LYS A 285 5.75 -11.57 -0.16
CA LYS A 285 4.36 -11.13 0.04
C LYS A 285 4.20 -10.32 1.33
N THR A 286 4.70 -10.83 2.46
CA THR A 286 4.65 -10.09 3.74
C THR A 286 5.50 -8.81 3.65
N PHE A 287 6.66 -8.87 3.01
CA PHE A 287 7.46 -7.67 2.72
C PHE A 287 6.64 -6.59 1.98
N LEU A 288 5.88 -6.97 0.94
CA LEU A 288 5.02 -6.04 0.19
C LEU A 288 3.91 -5.43 1.05
N GLN A 289 3.32 -6.20 1.97
CA GLN A 289 2.30 -5.68 2.90
C GLN A 289 2.84 -4.51 3.72
N HIS A 290 4.02 -4.69 4.31
CA HIS A 290 4.67 -3.67 5.15
C HIS A 290 5.16 -2.46 4.34
N ILE A 291 5.65 -2.67 3.12
CA ILE A 291 6.01 -1.58 2.21
C ILE A 291 4.79 -0.78 1.76
N ASN A 292 3.66 -1.44 1.51
CA ASN A 292 2.42 -0.76 1.16
C ASN A 292 1.95 0.17 2.30
N CYS A 293 1.94 -0.32 3.55
CA CYS A 293 1.64 0.51 4.72
C CYS A 293 2.61 1.70 4.85
N SER A 294 3.91 1.45 4.66
CA SER A 294 4.95 2.49 4.72
C SER A 294 4.75 3.57 3.64
N THR A 295 4.45 3.16 2.40
CA THR A 295 4.26 4.09 1.27
C THR A 295 2.96 4.90 1.38
N LEU A 296 1.90 4.34 1.96
CA LEU A 296 0.67 5.08 2.30
C LEU A 296 0.95 6.14 3.38
N ALA A 297 1.70 5.79 4.43
CA ALA A 297 2.10 6.74 5.47
C ALA A 297 2.97 7.87 4.90
N VAL A 298 3.93 7.54 4.03
CA VAL A 298 4.74 8.53 3.30
C VAL A 298 3.84 9.44 2.46
N SER A 299 2.90 8.88 1.69
CA SER A 299 1.98 9.66 0.85
C SER A 299 1.17 10.65 1.67
N PHE A 300 0.65 10.22 2.84
CA PHE A 300 -0.05 11.11 3.78
C PHE A 300 0.87 12.21 4.33
N ALA A 301 2.07 11.86 4.78
CA ALA A 301 3.05 12.80 5.31
C ALA A 301 3.45 13.87 4.27
N LEU A 302 3.60 13.48 3.00
CA LEU A 302 3.91 14.38 1.90
C LEU A 302 2.82 15.43 1.64
N GLN A 303 1.56 15.01 1.73
CA GLN A 303 0.41 15.91 1.54
C GLN A 303 0.23 16.90 2.69
N ASN A 304 0.63 16.52 3.90
CA ASN A 304 0.16 17.17 5.11
C ASN A 304 1.25 17.74 6.03
N GLN A 305 2.52 17.32 5.89
CA GLN A 305 3.61 17.68 6.79
C GLN A 305 5.02 17.83 6.13
N PRO A 306 5.20 18.40 4.93
CA PRO A 306 6.53 18.41 4.34
C PRO A 306 7.38 19.58 4.87
N THR A 307 8.09 19.38 5.99
CA THR A 307 9.39 20.05 6.11
C THR A 307 10.34 19.43 5.08
N ASP A 308 11.26 20.22 4.53
CA ASP A 308 12.17 19.71 3.50
C ASP A 308 13.09 18.60 4.04
N GLU A 309 13.37 18.59 5.35
CA GLU A 309 14.10 17.50 6.01
C GLU A 309 13.25 16.23 6.13
N HIS A 310 12.03 16.35 6.66
CA HIS A 310 11.08 15.23 6.76
C HIS A 310 10.88 14.56 5.40
N PHE A 311 10.62 15.37 4.37
CA PHE A 311 10.49 14.91 2.99
C PHE A 311 11.67 14.04 2.55
N ARG A 312 12.92 14.52 2.74
CA ARG A 312 14.12 13.83 2.26
C ARG A 312 14.29 12.45 2.87
N TYR A 313 14.08 12.33 4.18
CA TYR A 313 14.26 11.06 4.90
C TYR A 313 13.23 10.02 4.48
N ILE A 314 11.95 10.38 4.50
CA ILE A 314 10.87 9.43 4.23
C ILE A 314 10.83 9.01 2.76
N THR A 315 11.12 9.93 1.84
CA THR A 315 11.16 9.60 0.41
C THR A 315 12.41 8.83 0.03
N SER A 316 13.57 9.12 0.63
CA SER A 316 14.77 8.30 0.42
C SER A 316 14.54 6.85 0.88
N PHE A 317 13.90 6.66 2.04
CA PHE A 317 13.54 5.33 2.51
C PHE A 317 12.58 4.62 1.55
N ALA A 318 11.46 5.27 1.20
CA ALA A 318 10.47 4.69 0.29
C ALA A 318 11.09 4.34 -1.07
N CYS A 319 11.94 5.22 -1.61
CA CYS A 319 12.58 4.99 -2.91
C CYS A 319 13.50 3.76 -2.88
N GLN A 320 14.35 3.64 -1.85
CA GLN A 320 15.25 2.51 -1.70
C GLN A 320 14.49 1.17 -1.66
N LYS A 321 13.37 1.12 -0.93
CA LYS A 321 12.59 -0.10 -0.80
C LYS A 321 11.76 -0.41 -2.05
N LEU A 322 11.23 0.61 -2.73
CA LEU A 322 10.49 0.42 -3.98
C LEU A 322 11.37 -0.02 -5.14
N ILE A 323 12.66 0.38 -5.17
CA ILE A 323 13.62 -0.17 -6.13
C ILE A 323 13.75 -1.68 -5.94
N TYR A 324 13.93 -2.14 -4.69
CA TYR A 324 13.98 -3.58 -4.38
C TYR A 324 12.67 -4.29 -4.76
N VAL A 325 11.50 -3.70 -4.49
CA VAL A 325 10.21 -4.26 -4.93
C VAL A 325 10.17 -4.48 -6.45
N LEU A 326 10.63 -3.49 -7.23
CA LEU A 326 10.63 -3.58 -8.68
C LEU A 326 11.62 -4.61 -9.22
N GLU A 327 12.83 -4.64 -8.66
CA GLU A 327 13.85 -5.62 -9.04
C GLU A 327 13.39 -7.05 -8.75
N GLU A 328 12.81 -7.27 -7.56
CA GLU A 328 12.31 -8.58 -7.15
C GLU A 328 11.09 -8.99 -7.97
N ALA A 329 10.15 -8.08 -8.25
CA ALA A 329 8.99 -8.36 -9.10
C ALA A 329 9.40 -8.77 -10.53
N ARG A 330 10.44 -8.16 -11.08
CA ARG A 330 10.99 -8.52 -12.40
C ARG A 330 11.78 -9.83 -12.37
N ARG A 331 12.58 -10.07 -11.31
CA ARG A 331 13.26 -11.35 -11.08
C ARG A 331 12.26 -12.49 -11.04
N LEU A 332 11.18 -12.27 -10.28
CA LEU A 332 10.04 -13.17 -10.23
C LEU A 332 9.54 -13.36 -11.65
N PHE A 333 9.00 -12.32 -12.31
CA PHE A 333 8.40 -12.41 -13.65
C PHE A 333 9.27 -13.19 -14.66
N ALA A 334 10.57 -12.89 -14.72
CA ALA A 334 11.52 -13.56 -15.61
C ALA A 334 11.75 -15.04 -15.27
N ALA A 335 11.75 -15.43 -13.99
CA ALA A 335 11.85 -16.84 -13.60
C ALA A 335 10.69 -17.65 -14.20
N LYS A 336 9.47 -17.11 -14.13
CA LYS A 336 8.29 -17.75 -14.70
C LYS A 336 8.31 -17.84 -16.22
N GLU A 337 8.71 -16.76 -16.92
CA GLU A 337 8.82 -16.84 -18.39
C GLU A 337 9.83 -17.91 -18.84
N ASN A 338 10.93 -18.09 -18.10
CA ASN A 338 11.90 -19.15 -18.39
C ASN A 338 11.32 -20.54 -18.12
N ASP A 339 10.56 -20.72 -17.03
CA ASP A 339 9.89 -21.99 -16.71
C ASP A 339 8.83 -22.34 -17.79
N GLU A 340 8.03 -21.36 -18.22
CA GLU A 340 7.05 -21.52 -19.31
C GLU A 340 7.73 -21.84 -20.66
N GLU A 341 8.90 -21.26 -20.94
CA GLU A 341 9.69 -21.57 -22.14
C GLU A 341 10.32 -22.97 -22.08
N GLU A 342 10.84 -23.40 -20.93
CA GLU A 342 11.37 -24.74 -20.72
C GLU A 342 10.26 -25.79 -20.87
N ASP A 343 9.09 -25.56 -20.30
CA ASP A 343 7.94 -26.45 -20.44
C ASP A 343 7.40 -26.50 -21.87
N ALA A 344 7.36 -25.36 -22.58
CA ALA A 344 7.03 -25.32 -23.99
C ALA A 344 8.03 -26.11 -24.84
N GLN A 345 9.33 -26.07 -24.49
CA GLN A 345 10.38 -26.86 -25.15
C GLN A 345 10.28 -28.36 -24.82
N ILE A 346 10.01 -28.72 -23.57
CA ILE A 346 9.80 -30.10 -23.12
C ILE A 346 8.56 -30.69 -23.80
N ASN A 347 7.46 -29.94 -23.88
CA ASN A 347 6.24 -30.36 -24.57
C ASN A 347 6.44 -30.48 -26.09
N LYS A 348 7.21 -29.58 -26.72
CA LYS A 348 7.64 -29.74 -28.12
C LYS A 348 8.51 -31.00 -28.33
N ARG A 349 9.41 -31.32 -27.39
CA ARG A 349 10.24 -32.54 -27.43
C ARG A 349 9.40 -33.81 -27.22
N ARG A 350 8.42 -33.78 -26.31
CA ARG A 350 7.48 -34.90 -26.07
C ARG A 350 6.56 -35.15 -27.27
N ARG A 351 6.05 -34.10 -27.92
CA ARG A 351 5.26 -34.23 -29.17
C ARG A 351 6.08 -34.80 -30.33
N LYS A 352 7.31 -34.33 -30.52
CA LYS A 352 8.24 -34.90 -31.53
C LYS A 352 8.63 -36.36 -31.24
N LYS A 353 8.64 -36.79 -29.97
CA LYS A 353 8.90 -38.19 -29.60
C LYS A 353 7.67 -39.06 -29.86
N LYS A 354 6.45 -38.57 -29.61
CA LYS A 354 5.17 -39.26 -29.87
C LYS A 354 4.88 -39.44 -31.38
N GLU A 355 5.29 -38.48 -32.21
CA GLU A 355 5.23 -38.57 -33.67
C GLU A 355 6.28 -39.54 -34.26
N ARG A 356 7.41 -39.77 -33.57
CA ARG A 356 8.42 -40.74 -34.01
C ARG A 356 8.16 -42.17 -33.56
N SER A 357 7.34 -42.39 -32.54
CA SER A 357 6.99 -43.73 -32.04
C SER A 357 5.63 -44.24 -32.53
N SER A 358 4.93 -43.52 -33.41
CA SER A 358 3.69 -43.98 -34.06
C SER A 358 3.94 -44.69 -35.41
N SER A 359 5.12 -45.30 -35.57
CA SER A 359 5.44 -46.16 -36.71
C SER A 359 6.17 -47.44 -36.27
N SER A 360 5.59 -48.22 -35.35
CA SER A 360 5.68 -49.70 -35.38
C SER A 360 4.92 -50.38 -34.23
N SER A 361 4.10 -51.34 -34.65
CA SER A 361 3.57 -52.53 -33.96
C SER A 361 2.69 -52.41 -32.71
N SER A 362 1.47 -52.89 -32.92
CA SER A 362 0.51 -53.50 -31.98
C SER A 362 1.12 -54.52 -31.01
N ASN A 363 0.79 -54.43 -29.72
CA ASN A 363 -0.02 -55.44 -29.01
C ASN A 363 -0.28 -55.04 -27.54
N SER A 364 -1.35 -55.64 -27.03
CA SER A 364 -2.14 -55.36 -25.84
C SER A 364 -1.51 -55.70 -24.49
N GLU A 365 -2.19 -55.19 -23.45
CA GLU A 365 -2.21 -55.58 -22.03
C GLU A 365 -1.29 -54.80 -21.07
N ASN A 366 -1.86 -53.76 -20.45
CA ASN A 366 -1.87 -53.60 -18.98
C ASN A 366 -2.77 -52.42 -18.55
N GLU A 367 -4.09 -52.62 -18.63
CA GLU A 367 -5.07 -51.81 -17.89
C GLU A 367 -5.07 -52.25 -16.42
N LYS A 368 -4.13 -51.76 -15.60
CA LYS A 368 -4.28 -51.75 -14.12
C LYS A 368 -3.29 -50.89 -13.32
N GLU A 369 -2.43 -50.09 -13.95
CA GLU A 369 -1.57 -49.12 -13.24
C GLU A 369 -2.00 -47.65 -13.42
N GLU A 370 -3.05 -47.36 -14.20
CA GLU A 370 -3.49 -45.98 -14.49
C GLU A 370 -4.30 -45.29 -13.38
N LYS A 371 -4.77 -46.02 -12.36
CA LYS A 371 -5.58 -45.43 -11.28
C LYS A 371 -4.76 -44.84 -10.13
N THR A 372 -3.47 -45.16 -10.02
CA THR A 372 -2.59 -44.61 -8.97
C THR A 372 -1.76 -43.42 -9.46
N GLN A 373 -1.51 -43.31 -10.78
CA GLN A 373 -0.81 -42.16 -11.36
C GLN A 373 -1.73 -40.96 -11.64
N ASN A 374 -3.01 -41.18 -11.97
CA ASN A 374 -3.93 -40.08 -12.24
C ASN A 374 -4.23 -39.23 -11.00
N ASN A 375 -4.31 -39.81 -9.79
CA ASN A 375 -4.54 -39.03 -8.56
C ASN A 375 -3.32 -38.19 -8.13
N ASN A 376 -2.10 -38.60 -8.49
CA ASN A 376 -0.90 -37.80 -8.24
C ASN A 376 -0.67 -36.72 -9.31
N LEU A 377 -1.15 -36.93 -10.54
CA LEU A 377 -1.11 -35.94 -11.61
C LEU A 377 -2.12 -34.80 -11.39
N THR A 378 -3.34 -35.08 -10.92
CA THR A 378 -4.31 -34.02 -10.58
C THR A 378 -3.91 -33.22 -9.34
N ASN A 379 -3.33 -33.85 -8.31
CA ASN A 379 -2.84 -33.12 -7.13
C ASN A 379 -1.61 -32.24 -7.45
N ASN A 380 -0.70 -32.69 -8.32
CA ASN A 380 0.45 -31.86 -8.73
C ASN A 380 0.02 -30.71 -9.66
N GLN A 381 -0.95 -30.92 -10.56
CA GLN A 381 -1.47 -29.86 -11.42
C GLN A 381 -2.24 -28.78 -10.65
N GLN A 382 -2.98 -29.15 -9.60
CA GLN A 382 -3.68 -28.18 -8.75
C GLN A 382 -2.71 -27.35 -7.90
N ASN A 383 -1.63 -27.96 -7.38
CA ASN A 383 -0.60 -27.24 -6.65
C ASN A 383 0.23 -26.30 -7.57
N GLU A 384 0.55 -26.74 -8.80
CA GLU A 384 1.23 -25.90 -9.79
C GLU A 384 0.36 -24.70 -10.23
N GLU A 385 -0.96 -24.88 -10.40
CA GLU A 385 -1.89 -23.78 -10.72
C GLU A 385 -2.07 -22.78 -9.57
N GLU A 386 -2.10 -23.24 -8.31
CA GLU A 386 -2.19 -22.37 -7.12
C GLU A 386 -0.91 -21.55 -6.88
N ASP A 387 0.27 -22.17 -7.03
CA ASP A 387 1.56 -21.47 -6.93
C ASP A 387 1.72 -20.45 -8.07
N ASP A 388 1.23 -20.78 -9.27
CA ASP A 388 1.24 -19.92 -10.46
C ASP A 388 0.37 -18.66 -10.34
N ILE A 389 -0.79 -18.79 -9.70
CA ILE A 389 -1.72 -17.68 -9.44
C ILE A 389 -1.12 -16.75 -8.37
N THR A 390 -0.50 -17.31 -7.35
CA THR A 390 0.06 -16.59 -6.20
C THR A 390 1.28 -15.74 -6.60
N PHE A 391 2.16 -16.30 -7.42
CA PHE A 391 3.34 -15.61 -7.93
C PHE A 391 2.96 -14.38 -8.78
N LEU A 392 2.06 -14.57 -9.75
CA LEU A 392 1.72 -13.52 -10.70
C LEU A 392 0.94 -12.40 -10.01
N THR A 393 0.10 -12.77 -9.05
CA THR A 393 -0.57 -11.84 -8.13
C THR A 393 0.42 -10.92 -7.41
N THR A 394 1.55 -11.46 -6.95
CA THR A 394 2.60 -10.71 -6.25
C THR A 394 3.30 -9.68 -7.17
N VAL A 395 3.52 -10.04 -8.44
CA VAL A 395 4.05 -9.11 -9.47
C VAL A 395 3.06 -7.97 -9.73
N TRP A 396 1.77 -8.29 -9.88
CA TRP A 396 0.73 -7.27 -10.05
C TRP A 396 0.62 -6.33 -8.84
N GLN A 397 0.61 -6.89 -7.62
CA GLN A 397 0.59 -6.11 -6.38
C GLN A 397 1.76 -5.14 -6.31
N SER A 398 2.97 -5.59 -6.67
CA SER A 398 4.18 -4.77 -6.73
C SER A 398 4.01 -3.59 -7.69
N ALA A 399 3.53 -3.85 -8.91
CA ALA A 399 3.28 -2.82 -9.90
C ALA A 399 2.22 -1.80 -9.42
N ILE A 400 1.15 -2.25 -8.77
CA ILE A 400 0.09 -1.37 -8.24
C ILE A 400 0.63 -0.48 -7.11
N ILE A 401 1.37 -1.03 -6.15
CA ILE A 401 1.93 -0.27 -5.01
C ILE A 401 2.87 0.83 -5.53
N VAL A 402 3.75 0.49 -6.48
CA VAL A 402 4.66 1.47 -7.10
C VAL A 402 3.87 2.53 -7.88
N SER A 403 2.83 2.14 -8.61
CA SER A 403 1.97 3.08 -9.34
C SER A 403 1.26 4.06 -8.41
N GLU A 404 0.71 3.57 -7.30
CA GLU A 404 0.06 4.40 -6.29
C GLU A 404 1.05 5.40 -5.68
N PHE A 405 2.27 4.96 -5.35
CA PHE A 405 3.33 5.85 -4.88
C PHE A 405 3.69 6.94 -5.91
N ILE A 406 3.91 6.56 -7.18
CA ILE A 406 4.25 7.53 -8.25
C ILE A 406 3.10 8.53 -8.41
N SER A 407 1.86 8.06 -8.47
CA SER A 407 0.67 8.91 -8.63
C SER A 407 0.54 9.94 -7.50
N ASN A 408 0.91 9.57 -6.27
CA ASN A 408 0.80 10.46 -5.11
C ASN A 408 2.01 11.40 -4.95
N CYS A 409 3.19 11.00 -5.43
CA CYS A 409 4.45 11.68 -5.10
C CYS A 409 5.09 12.47 -6.26
N ALA A 410 4.70 12.21 -7.51
CA ALA A 410 5.38 12.75 -8.71
C ALA A 410 5.52 14.28 -8.72
N GLU A 411 4.48 14.98 -8.27
CA GLU A 411 4.47 16.44 -8.16
C GLU A 411 5.59 16.95 -7.25
N TYR A 412 5.77 16.32 -6.09
CA TYR A 412 6.78 16.72 -5.11
C TYR A 412 8.20 16.53 -5.62
N PHE A 413 8.47 15.43 -6.34
CA PHE A 413 9.77 15.19 -6.95
C PHE A 413 10.13 16.21 -8.04
N THR A 414 9.12 16.85 -8.63
CA THR A 414 9.31 17.84 -9.70
C THR A 414 9.39 19.27 -9.17
N ILE A 415 8.57 19.63 -8.17
CA ILE A 415 8.45 21.00 -7.66
C ILE A 415 9.51 21.31 -6.59
N LYS A 416 9.86 20.35 -5.73
CA LYS A 416 10.75 20.60 -4.59
C LYS A 416 12.23 20.61 -5.01
N LYS A 417 13.04 21.42 -4.31
CA LYS A 417 14.50 21.41 -4.44
C LYS A 417 15.08 20.18 -3.71
N LEU A 418 15.17 19.08 -4.45
CA LEU A 418 15.69 17.81 -3.93
C LEU A 418 17.18 17.63 -4.17
N SER A 419 17.80 16.80 -3.34
CA SER A 419 19.19 16.38 -3.57
C SER A 419 19.29 15.58 -4.87
N VAL A 420 20.45 15.66 -5.53
CA VAL A 420 20.72 14.94 -6.78
C VAL A 420 20.54 13.43 -6.60
N SER A 421 21.00 12.89 -5.46
CA SER A 421 20.87 11.47 -5.12
C SER A 421 19.40 11.02 -5.09
N LEU A 422 18.52 11.80 -4.46
CA LEU A 422 17.10 11.45 -4.35
C LEU A 422 16.38 11.54 -5.71
N LYS A 423 16.71 12.54 -6.53
CA LYS A 423 16.21 12.61 -7.91
C LYS A 423 16.63 11.39 -8.74
N LEU A 424 17.87 10.93 -8.59
CA LEU A 424 18.37 9.76 -9.30
C LEU A 424 17.67 8.48 -8.84
N GLN A 425 17.43 8.33 -7.53
CA GLN A 425 16.64 7.20 -7.00
C GLN A 425 15.24 7.18 -7.61
N TYR A 426 14.55 8.33 -7.66
CA TYR A 426 13.23 8.41 -8.28
C TYR A 426 13.26 8.11 -9.78
N GLN A 427 14.27 8.59 -10.51
CA GLN A 427 14.45 8.25 -11.94
C GLN A 427 14.69 6.74 -12.14
N ASN A 428 15.45 6.10 -11.25
CA ASN A 428 15.64 4.65 -11.28
C ASN A 428 14.30 3.92 -11.06
N ILE A 429 13.46 4.37 -10.12
CA ILE A 429 12.10 3.83 -9.95
C ILE A 429 11.31 3.94 -11.24
N LEU A 430 11.24 5.13 -11.84
CA LEU A 430 10.49 5.33 -13.08
C LEU A 430 11.00 4.43 -14.21
N LYS A 431 12.33 4.29 -14.34
CA LYS A 431 12.94 3.43 -15.36
C LYS A 431 12.59 1.96 -15.14
N THR A 432 12.86 1.41 -13.95
CA THR A 432 12.61 0.00 -13.64
C THR A 432 11.12 -0.32 -13.67
N PHE A 433 10.27 0.65 -13.28
CA PHE A 433 8.82 0.53 -13.37
C PHE A 433 8.35 0.48 -14.83
N VAL A 434 8.87 1.36 -15.71
CA VAL A 434 8.57 1.29 -17.15
C VAL A 434 9.01 -0.04 -17.76
N GLU A 435 10.16 -0.57 -17.36
CA GLU A 435 10.61 -1.90 -17.78
C GLU A 435 9.62 -2.98 -17.33
N LEU A 436 9.23 -3.01 -16.05
CA LEU A 436 8.20 -3.94 -15.55
C LEU A 436 6.85 -3.81 -16.28
N LEU A 437 6.40 -2.57 -16.57
CA LEU A 437 5.17 -2.36 -17.33
C LEU A 437 5.26 -2.88 -18.76
N ASN A 438 6.44 -2.80 -19.38
CA ASN A 438 6.68 -3.35 -20.70
C ASN A 438 6.78 -4.88 -20.67
N ASP A 439 7.32 -5.47 -19.60
CA ASP A 439 7.28 -6.92 -19.36
C ASP A 439 5.81 -7.40 -19.27
N LEU A 440 4.92 -6.59 -18.66
CA LEU A 440 3.48 -6.88 -18.52
C LEU A 440 2.61 -6.40 -19.70
N ILE A 441 3.20 -5.89 -20.78
CA ILE A 441 2.49 -5.12 -21.83
C ILE A 441 1.37 -5.90 -22.51
N THR A 442 1.57 -7.21 -22.74
CA THR A 442 0.63 -8.07 -23.48
C THR A 442 -0.72 -8.18 -22.77
N ARG A 443 -0.73 -8.02 -21.44
CA ARG A 443 -1.94 -8.08 -20.61
C ARG A 443 -2.53 -6.69 -20.34
N ILE A 444 -1.70 -5.64 -20.37
CA ILE A 444 -2.09 -4.25 -20.07
C ILE A 444 -2.60 -3.50 -21.33
N SER A 445 -1.94 -3.66 -22.48
CA SER A 445 -2.22 -2.92 -23.73
C SER A 445 -3.69 -2.99 -24.18
N PRO A 446 -4.38 -4.16 -24.16
CA PRO A 446 -5.78 -4.22 -24.58
C PRO A 446 -6.72 -3.32 -23.76
N LEU A 447 -6.44 -3.15 -22.47
CA LEU A 447 -7.22 -2.27 -21.59
C LEU A 447 -6.75 -0.81 -21.68
N MET A 448 -5.47 -0.56 -21.96
CA MET A 448 -4.96 0.80 -22.18
C MET A 448 -5.54 1.44 -23.44
N GLU A 449 -5.78 0.66 -24.49
CA GLU A 449 -6.31 1.11 -25.78
C GLU A 449 -7.84 1.26 -25.80
N ALA A 450 -8.55 0.72 -24.81
CA ALA A 450 -9.99 0.88 -24.67
C ALA A 450 -10.36 2.31 -24.23
N GLU A 451 -11.24 2.99 -24.99
CA GLU A 451 -11.66 4.39 -24.79
C GLU A 451 -12.53 4.63 -23.54
N ASP A 452 -12.95 3.58 -22.81
CA ASP A 452 -13.78 3.73 -21.62
C ASP A 452 -12.94 4.17 -20.40
N HIS A 453 -13.02 5.47 -20.08
CA HIS A 453 -12.20 6.16 -19.08
C HIS A 453 -12.83 6.30 -17.68
N SER A 454 -14.00 5.71 -17.43
CA SER A 454 -14.65 5.85 -16.12
C SER A 454 -15.71 4.78 -15.84
N SER A 455 -15.41 3.52 -16.14
CA SER A 455 -16.39 2.45 -15.98
C SER A 455 -16.68 2.15 -14.50
N SER A 456 -17.92 1.79 -14.17
CA SER A 456 -18.30 1.30 -12.83
C SER A 456 -17.47 0.10 -12.38
N SER A 457 -16.84 -0.61 -13.31
CA SER A 457 -15.88 -1.69 -13.08
C SER A 457 -14.55 -1.21 -12.49
N GLU A 458 -14.00 -0.08 -12.94
CA GLU A 458 -12.74 0.47 -12.37
C GLU A 458 -12.93 0.87 -10.91
N ARG A 459 -14.05 1.54 -10.58
CA ARG A 459 -14.36 1.91 -9.19
C ARG A 459 -14.50 0.69 -8.29
N ARG A 460 -15.15 -0.36 -8.81
CA ARG A 460 -15.28 -1.64 -8.10
C ARG A 460 -13.95 -2.34 -7.92
N ALA A 461 -13.12 -2.36 -8.95
CA ALA A 461 -11.78 -2.94 -8.90
C ALA A 461 -10.90 -2.25 -7.85
N LEU A 462 -10.94 -0.91 -7.77
CA LEU A 462 -10.17 -0.15 -6.78
C LEU A 462 -10.57 -0.45 -5.33
N VAL A 463 -11.86 -0.48 -5.03
CA VAL A 463 -12.32 -0.78 -3.67
C VAL A 463 -12.07 -2.24 -3.31
N ASN A 464 -12.26 -3.16 -4.25
CA ASN A 464 -11.89 -4.56 -4.05
C ASN A 464 -10.38 -4.74 -3.82
N TRP A 465 -9.54 -3.94 -4.48
CA TRP A 465 -8.12 -3.87 -4.16
C TRP A 465 -7.90 -3.42 -2.72
N PHE A 466 -8.56 -2.37 -2.23
CA PHE A 466 -8.38 -1.95 -0.83
C PHE A 466 -8.88 -2.98 0.19
N MET A 467 -9.95 -3.71 -0.12
CA MET A 467 -10.53 -4.72 0.77
C MET A 467 -9.80 -6.07 0.72
N TYR A 468 -9.30 -6.46 -0.44
CA TYR A 468 -8.87 -7.83 -0.71
C TYR A 468 -7.52 -7.92 -1.44
N LYS A 469 -6.70 -6.87 -1.41
CA LYS A 469 -5.40 -6.80 -2.11
C LYS A 469 -4.47 -7.99 -1.90
N PHE A 470 -4.58 -8.72 -0.78
CA PHE A 470 -3.73 -9.87 -0.44
C PHE A 470 -4.49 -11.20 -0.34
N ASP A 471 -5.76 -11.23 -0.78
CA ASP A 471 -6.58 -12.44 -0.90
C ASP A 471 -6.29 -13.11 -2.26
N GLU A 472 -5.61 -14.25 -2.21
CA GLU A 472 -5.14 -15.01 -3.38
C GLU A 472 -6.29 -15.57 -4.23
N ASN A 473 -7.48 -15.71 -3.64
CA ASN A 473 -8.65 -16.29 -4.30
C ASN A 473 -9.38 -15.31 -5.25
N LYS A 474 -8.98 -14.04 -5.27
CA LYS A 474 -9.63 -12.98 -6.08
C LYS A 474 -8.76 -12.61 -7.27
N GLY A 475 -9.03 -13.29 -8.39
CA GLY A 475 -8.12 -13.45 -9.53
C GLY A 475 -7.55 -12.20 -10.21
N ASN A 476 -6.46 -12.46 -10.94
CA ASN A 476 -5.58 -11.54 -11.68
C ASN A 476 -6.28 -10.43 -12.49
N LYS A 477 -7.48 -10.69 -13.05
CA LYS A 477 -8.20 -9.71 -13.88
C LYS A 477 -8.51 -8.41 -13.14
N LEU A 478 -8.77 -8.47 -11.84
CA LEU A 478 -9.06 -7.27 -11.04
C LEU A 478 -7.81 -6.38 -10.90
N PHE A 479 -6.64 -6.99 -10.67
CA PHE A 479 -5.39 -6.26 -10.52
C PHE A 479 -4.96 -5.55 -11.80
N VAL A 480 -5.18 -6.15 -12.98
CA VAL A 480 -4.88 -5.49 -14.25
C VAL A 480 -5.71 -4.20 -14.40
N VAL A 481 -7.01 -4.24 -14.07
CA VAL A 481 -7.89 -3.05 -14.13
C VAL A 481 -7.42 -1.97 -13.17
N VAL A 482 -7.04 -2.34 -11.94
CA VAL A 482 -6.51 -1.39 -10.94
C VAL A 482 -5.21 -0.75 -11.39
N LEU A 483 -4.30 -1.56 -11.94
CA LEU A 483 -3.02 -1.07 -12.45
C LEU A 483 -3.23 -0.11 -13.61
N VAL A 484 -4.08 -0.46 -14.58
CA VAL A 484 -4.43 0.40 -15.72
C VAL A 484 -4.99 1.74 -15.25
N TYR A 485 -5.88 1.74 -14.24
CA TYR A 485 -6.41 2.97 -13.66
C TYR A 485 -5.28 3.88 -13.12
N TYR A 486 -4.34 3.33 -12.34
CA TYR A 486 -3.23 4.14 -11.82
C TYR A 486 -2.29 4.61 -12.92
N ILE A 487 -1.96 3.76 -13.91
CA ILE A 487 -1.12 4.14 -15.06
C ILE A 487 -1.76 5.28 -15.86
N ARG A 488 -3.06 5.22 -16.12
CA ARG A 488 -3.81 6.30 -16.80
C ARG A 488 -3.71 7.61 -16.04
N ASN A 489 -3.84 7.57 -14.71
CA ASN A 489 -3.66 8.75 -13.86
C ASN A 489 -2.22 9.28 -13.91
N ILE A 490 -1.22 8.41 -13.92
CA ILE A 490 0.20 8.76 -14.05
C ILE A 490 0.47 9.43 -15.39
N ILE A 491 -0.01 8.87 -16.50
CA ILE A 491 0.20 9.44 -17.85
C ILE A 491 -0.51 10.79 -18.00
N SER A 492 -1.71 10.91 -17.41
CA SER A 492 -2.47 12.17 -17.41
C SER A 492 -1.85 13.21 -16.47
N ALA A 493 -1.04 12.79 -15.49
CA ALA A 493 -0.38 13.68 -14.56
C ALA A 493 0.83 14.38 -15.21
N ARG A 494 0.83 15.71 -15.15
CA ARG A 494 1.89 16.58 -15.70
C ARG A 494 3.31 16.22 -15.23
N PHE A 495 3.45 15.66 -14.03
CA PHE A 495 4.74 15.53 -13.33
C PHE A 495 5.33 14.13 -13.34
N ALA A 496 4.58 13.09 -13.74
CA ALA A 496 5.05 11.71 -13.60
C ALA A 496 6.02 11.25 -14.70
N GLY A 497 6.03 11.94 -15.85
CA GLY A 497 7.05 11.74 -16.88
C GLY A 497 7.00 10.38 -17.59
N ILE A 498 5.84 9.70 -17.62
CA ILE A 498 5.63 8.45 -18.35
C ILE A 498 4.61 8.69 -19.47
N VAL A 499 4.89 8.14 -20.66
CA VAL A 499 4.03 8.24 -21.84
C VAL A 499 3.79 6.84 -22.41
N PHE A 500 2.59 6.61 -22.96
CA PHE A 500 2.22 5.38 -23.64
C PHE A 500 2.05 5.64 -25.15
N ASN A 501 2.82 4.93 -25.97
CA ASN A 501 2.64 4.86 -27.43
C ASN A 501 3.04 3.45 -27.88
N LYS A 502 2.08 2.53 -27.82
CA LYS A 502 2.23 1.05 -27.96
C LYS A 502 3.09 0.39 -26.86
N TYR A 503 4.10 1.10 -26.38
CA TYR A 503 4.95 0.74 -25.24
C TYR A 503 5.07 1.93 -24.29
N PHE A 504 5.41 1.65 -23.03
CA PHE A 504 5.68 2.68 -22.03
C PHE A 504 7.09 3.24 -22.20
N LYS A 505 7.21 4.57 -22.11
CA LYS A 505 8.49 5.30 -22.25
C LYS A 505 8.53 6.47 -21.27
N LEU A 506 9.74 6.88 -20.89
CA LEU A 506 9.95 8.13 -20.14
C LEU A 506 9.86 9.33 -21.08
N ALA A 507 9.15 10.38 -20.65
CA ALA A 507 9.08 11.65 -21.36
C ALA A 507 10.45 12.32 -21.35
N SER A 508 10.93 12.75 -22.52
CA SER A 508 12.25 13.36 -22.71
C SER A 508 12.42 14.75 -22.06
N SER A 509 11.39 15.32 -21.42
CA SER A 509 11.39 16.72 -21.00
C SER A 509 11.70 17.02 -19.54
N ASN A 510 11.78 16.04 -18.62
CA ASN A 510 11.92 16.38 -17.20
C ASN A 510 13.26 15.92 -16.59
N ILE A 511 14.14 16.93 -16.40
CA ILE A 511 15.14 17.05 -15.32
C ILE A 511 16.38 16.14 -15.42
N GLY A 512 16.31 14.96 -16.01
CA GLY A 512 17.41 13.99 -15.99
C GLY A 512 18.49 14.16 -17.06
N GLU A 513 18.17 14.63 -18.26
CA GLU A 513 19.14 14.51 -19.37
C GLU A 513 20.32 15.49 -19.25
N LYS A 514 20.08 16.70 -18.73
CA LYS A 514 21.12 17.71 -18.52
C LYS A 514 22.00 17.37 -17.30
N GLU A 515 21.39 16.87 -16.23
CA GLU A 515 22.06 16.40 -15.00
C GLU A 515 22.84 15.08 -15.24
N ARG A 516 22.30 14.18 -16.07
CA ARG A 516 22.97 12.94 -16.52
C ARG A 516 24.12 13.23 -17.47
N LYS A 517 23.97 14.13 -18.44
CA LYS A 517 25.09 14.57 -19.31
C LYS A 517 26.21 15.24 -18.49
N THR A 518 25.86 15.97 -17.43
CA THR A 518 26.87 16.54 -16.52
C THR A 518 27.51 15.47 -15.64
N MET A 519 26.80 14.47 -15.12
CA MET A 519 27.42 13.35 -14.40
C MET A 519 28.20 12.40 -15.28
N GLU A 520 27.75 12.09 -16.50
CA GLU A 520 28.55 11.37 -17.48
C GLU A 520 29.79 12.19 -17.86
N GLY A 521 29.66 13.52 -17.95
CA GLY A 521 30.79 14.44 -18.10
C GLY A 521 31.76 14.41 -16.92
N ILE A 522 31.25 14.44 -15.68
CA ILE A 522 32.05 14.41 -14.44
C ILE A 522 32.68 13.03 -14.23
N SER A 523 31.97 11.95 -14.52
CA SER A 523 32.47 10.57 -14.49
C SER A 523 33.55 10.38 -15.55
N ARG A 524 33.36 10.88 -16.78
CA ARG A 524 34.41 10.91 -17.81
C ARG A 524 35.59 11.76 -17.40
N LEU A 525 35.37 12.91 -16.76
CA LEU A 525 36.45 13.76 -16.22
C LEU A 525 37.19 13.06 -15.08
N HIS A 526 36.50 12.34 -14.20
CA HIS A 526 37.10 11.58 -13.11
C HIS A 526 37.87 10.37 -13.65
N SER A 527 37.32 9.64 -14.62
CA SER A 527 38.03 8.56 -15.32
C SER A 527 39.23 9.11 -16.08
N ALA A 528 39.11 10.25 -16.76
CA ALA A 528 40.24 10.90 -17.43
C ALA A 528 41.28 11.41 -16.42
N HIS A 529 40.86 11.92 -15.26
CA HIS A 529 41.75 12.35 -14.20
C HIS A 529 42.45 11.16 -13.52
N VAL A 530 41.76 10.04 -13.32
CA VAL A 530 42.33 8.79 -12.81
C VAL A 530 43.27 8.17 -13.83
N SER A 531 42.92 8.16 -15.11
CA SER A 531 43.81 7.75 -16.21
C SER A 531 45.04 8.66 -16.30
N LYS A 532 44.88 9.97 -16.10
CA LYS A 532 45.97 10.94 -16.07
C LYS A 532 46.84 10.78 -14.83
N ILE A 533 46.26 10.53 -13.65
CA ILE A 533 46.99 10.15 -12.44
C ILE A 533 47.76 8.85 -12.71
N ASN A 534 47.13 7.82 -13.27
CA ASN A 534 47.77 6.54 -13.57
C ASN A 534 48.87 6.69 -14.64
N GLU A 535 48.70 7.56 -15.65
CA GLU A 535 49.77 7.95 -16.56
C GLU A 535 50.90 8.68 -15.83
N THR A 536 50.58 9.55 -14.87
CA THR A 536 51.58 10.29 -14.10
C THR A 536 52.33 9.36 -13.14
N LEU A 537 51.62 8.40 -12.51
CA LEU A 537 52.18 7.32 -11.68
C LEU A 537 53.03 6.36 -12.52
N SER A 538 52.64 6.08 -13.77
CA SER A 538 53.43 5.29 -14.71
C SER A 538 54.71 5.98 -15.19
N LYS A 539 54.82 7.30 -14.97
CA LYS A 539 56.03 8.11 -15.22
C LYS A 539 56.91 8.26 -13.97
N ILE A 540 56.45 7.80 -12.79
CA ILE A 540 57.30 7.72 -11.61
C ILE A 540 58.19 6.49 -11.77
N PRO A 541 59.53 6.63 -11.82
CA PRO A 541 60.42 5.48 -11.90
C PRO A 541 60.23 4.62 -10.65
N VAL A 542 59.75 3.39 -10.84
CA VAL A 542 59.67 2.39 -9.76
C VAL A 542 61.07 1.82 -9.57
N TYR A 543 61.64 2.08 -8.39
CA TYR A 543 62.92 1.50 -7.99
C TYR A 543 62.69 0.23 -7.16
N ILE A 544 63.37 -0.85 -7.51
CA ILE A 544 63.33 -2.10 -6.75
C ILE A 544 64.59 -2.17 -5.88
N ALA A 545 64.43 -2.22 -4.56
CA ALA A 545 65.55 -2.38 -3.63
C ALA A 545 65.49 -3.78 -3.00
N PRO A 546 66.13 -4.81 -3.60
CA PRO A 546 66.06 -6.17 -3.08
C PRO A 546 66.85 -6.31 -1.78
N ASP A 547 66.32 -7.10 -0.85
CA ASP A 547 67.06 -7.49 0.35
C ASP A 547 68.09 -8.60 0.02
N HIS A 548 69.10 -8.75 0.87
CA HIS A 548 70.20 -9.70 0.68
C HIS A 548 69.72 -11.16 0.51
N HIS A 549 68.66 -11.58 1.21
CA HIS A 549 68.08 -12.92 1.02
C HIS A 549 67.52 -13.14 -0.39
N VAL A 550 66.88 -12.12 -0.97
CA VAL A 550 66.30 -12.19 -2.32
C VAL A 550 67.41 -12.34 -3.37
N LEU A 551 68.51 -11.60 -3.19
CA LEU A 551 69.68 -11.72 -4.05
C LEU A 551 70.39 -13.07 -3.91
N LEU A 552 70.32 -13.73 -2.74
CA LEU A 552 70.93 -15.04 -2.52
C LEU A 552 70.10 -16.20 -3.09
N GLU A 553 68.77 -16.10 -3.02
CA GLU A 553 67.86 -17.20 -3.37
C GLU A 553 67.23 -17.07 -4.76
N ARG A 554 67.10 -15.85 -5.28
CA ARG A 554 66.30 -15.55 -6.48
C ARG A 554 67.02 -14.63 -7.48
N LEU A 555 68.36 -14.72 -7.54
CA LEU A 555 69.20 -13.88 -8.40
C LEU A 555 68.81 -13.94 -9.88
N THR A 556 68.52 -15.13 -10.40
CA THR A 556 68.11 -15.35 -11.80
C THR A 556 66.79 -14.67 -12.14
N LEU A 557 65.85 -14.65 -11.20
CA LEU A 557 64.58 -13.92 -11.36
C LEU A 557 64.81 -12.40 -11.31
N MET A 558 65.76 -11.94 -10.50
CA MET A 558 66.14 -10.53 -10.49
C MET A 558 66.83 -10.08 -11.77
N ASP A 559 67.71 -10.92 -12.33
CA ASP A 559 68.36 -10.66 -13.61
C ASP A 559 67.34 -10.59 -14.76
N GLN A 560 66.38 -11.52 -14.78
CA GLN A 560 65.27 -11.47 -15.74
C GLN A 560 64.43 -10.20 -15.61
N LEU A 561 64.14 -9.76 -14.37
CA LEU A 561 63.39 -8.51 -14.13
C LEU A 561 64.16 -7.26 -14.58
N CYS A 562 65.47 -7.21 -14.34
CA CYS A 562 66.34 -6.13 -14.83
C CYS A 562 66.40 -6.08 -16.36
N GLN A 563 66.32 -7.24 -17.04
CA GLN A 563 66.40 -7.34 -18.50
C GLN A 563 65.06 -7.09 -19.21
N THR A 564 63.93 -7.40 -18.58
CA THR A 564 62.60 -7.36 -19.22
C THR A 564 61.75 -6.12 -18.90
N ALA A 565 62.03 -5.39 -17.81
CA ALA A 565 61.21 -4.27 -17.37
C ALA A 565 61.99 -2.93 -17.35
N LYS A 566 61.29 -1.80 -17.58
CA LYS A 566 61.79 -0.42 -17.35
C LYS A 566 61.95 -0.08 -15.86
N GLN A 567 62.39 -1.02 -15.03
CA GLN A 567 62.49 -0.87 -13.58
C GLN A 567 63.97 -0.75 -13.18
N ASN A 568 64.30 0.26 -12.38
CA ASN A 568 65.67 0.50 -11.94
C ASN A 568 65.90 -0.23 -10.61
N THR A 569 66.68 -1.30 -10.62
CA THR A 569 67.06 -2.02 -9.40
C THR A 569 68.18 -1.28 -8.68
N ILE A 570 68.01 -0.98 -7.38
CA ILE A 570 69.00 -0.31 -6.53
C ILE A 570 69.46 -1.26 -5.44
N ILE A 571 70.74 -1.63 -5.45
CA ILE A 571 71.36 -2.35 -4.33
C ILE A 571 71.84 -1.33 -3.31
N THR A 572 71.26 -1.37 -2.11
CA THR A 572 71.64 -0.45 -1.04
C THR A 572 72.99 -0.85 -0.41
N ARG A 573 73.74 0.13 0.12
CA ARG A 573 75.04 -0.13 0.79
C ARG A 573 74.93 -1.12 1.95
N SER A 574 73.81 -1.12 2.67
CA SER A 574 73.59 -2.05 3.80
C SER A 574 73.42 -3.49 3.33
N VAL A 575 72.74 -3.72 2.20
CA VAL A 575 72.59 -5.05 1.57
C VAL A 575 73.93 -5.53 1.02
N LEU A 576 74.68 -4.67 0.33
CA LEU A 576 76.02 -4.99 -0.17
C LEU A 576 76.96 -5.37 0.99
N ALA A 577 76.95 -4.62 2.09
CA ALA A 577 77.76 -4.91 3.27
C ALA A 577 77.38 -6.24 3.95
N LYS A 578 76.10 -6.64 3.90
CA LYS A 578 75.66 -7.95 4.38
C LYS A 578 76.14 -9.08 3.47
N LEU A 579 76.01 -8.94 2.15
CA LEU A 579 76.52 -9.92 1.19
C LEU A 579 78.05 -10.06 1.30
N ASP A 580 78.76 -8.94 1.50
CA ASP A 580 80.22 -8.93 1.60
C ASP A 580 80.74 -9.67 2.84
N LYS A 581 79.95 -9.68 3.93
CA LYS A 581 80.23 -10.52 5.11
C LYS A 581 80.01 -12.01 4.80
N LEU A 582 79.03 -12.35 3.97
CA LEU A 582 78.64 -13.72 3.63
C LEU A 582 79.46 -14.34 2.48
N LYS A 583 80.27 -13.56 1.75
CA LYS A 583 81.01 -13.99 0.54
C LYS A 583 82.04 -15.10 0.76
N LYS A 584 82.53 -15.24 2.00
CA LYS A 584 83.50 -16.30 2.35
C LYS A 584 82.82 -17.66 2.42
N ASP A 585 81.58 -17.68 2.90
CA ASP A 585 80.87 -18.91 3.28
C ASP A 585 79.79 -19.33 2.27
N SER A 586 79.40 -18.45 1.33
CA SER A 586 78.38 -18.73 0.32
C SER A 586 78.84 -18.37 -1.10
N ALA A 587 78.77 -19.35 -2.01
CA ALA A 587 79.02 -19.13 -3.44
C ALA A 587 77.97 -18.18 -4.06
N ASN A 588 76.71 -18.32 -3.66
CA ASN A 588 75.60 -17.46 -4.12
C ASN A 588 75.78 -16.01 -3.68
N ALA A 589 76.40 -15.77 -2.51
CA ALA A 589 76.75 -14.42 -2.07
C ALA A 589 77.80 -13.76 -2.97
N ARG A 590 78.76 -14.53 -3.50
CA ARG A 590 79.74 -14.02 -4.46
C ARG A 590 79.11 -13.72 -5.81
N GLU A 591 78.16 -14.53 -6.23
CA GLU A 591 77.42 -14.33 -7.47
C GLU A 591 76.50 -13.11 -7.39
N ALA A 592 75.79 -12.95 -6.27
CA ALA A 592 74.94 -11.79 -5.98
C ALA A 592 75.69 -10.45 -5.85
N ILE A 593 76.99 -10.46 -5.53
CA ILE A 593 77.85 -9.26 -5.52
C ILE A 593 78.35 -8.92 -6.93
N ARG A 594 78.47 -9.91 -7.82
CA ARG A 594 78.92 -9.71 -9.21
C ARG A 594 77.79 -9.22 -10.11
N PHE A 595 76.56 -9.63 -9.81
CA PHE A 595 75.34 -9.03 -10.32
C PHE A 595 75.24 -7.57 -9.87
#